data_AF-A0A091M4Z4-F1
#
_entry.id   AF-A0A091M4Z4-F1
#
_cell.length_a   1.000
_cell.length_b   1.000
_cell.length_c   1.000
_cell.angle_alpha   90.00
_cell.angle_beta   90.00
_cell.angle_gamma   90.00
#
_symmetry.space_group_name_H-M   'P 1'
#
loop_
_entity.id
_entity.type
_entity.pdbx_description
1 polymer ?
#
loop_
_entity_poly.entity_id
_entity_poly.type
_entity_poly.pdbx_seq_one_letter_code
_entity_poly.pdbx_strand_id
1 'polypeptide(L)'
;AQLLVETDTFGSQVRIKGKETDFYLCMNRKGKLVGKPDGTSKECVFIEKVLENNYTALMSAKYSGWYVGFTKKGRPRKGPKTRENQQDVHFMKRYPKGQVEIQKPFKYTTVTKRTKRIRPTNPS
;
A
#
# COMPACT_ATOMS: atom_id res chain seq x y z
N ALA A 1 16.60 1.17 1.40
CA ALA A 1 15.74 0.03 1.70
C ALA A 1 14.76 -0.17 0.55
N GLN A 2 14.66 -1.39 0.02
CA GLN A 2 13.72 -1.76 -1.02
C GLN A 2 12.74 -2.80 -0.47
N LEU A 3 11.45 -2.63 -0.78
CA LEU A 3 10.37 -3.52 -0.37
C LEU A 3 9.67 -4.05 -1.61
N LEU A 4 9.33 -5.33 -1.62
CA LEU A 4 8.30 -5.88 -2.50
C LEU A 4 6.96 -5.82 -1.77
N VAL A 5 5.94 -5.28 -2.43
CA VAL A 5 4.57 -5.23 -1.90
C VAL A 5 3.68 -6.03 -2.84
N GLU A 6 3.10 -7.09 -2.32
CA GLU A 6 2.25 -8.03 -3.05
C GLU A 6 0.81 -7.85 -2.58
N THR A 7 -0.15 -7.80 -3.51
CA THR A 7 -1.57 -7.78 -3.15
C THR A 7 -1.98 -9.17 -2.67
N ASP A 8 -2.58 -9.25 -1.48
CA ASP A 8 -3.19 -10.49 -0.96
C ASP A 8 -4.58 -10.70 -1.57
N THR A 9 -5.43 -9.67 -1.49
CA THR A 9 -6.78 -9.69 -2.05
C THR A 9 -7.34 -8.25 -2.17
N PHE A 10 -8.62 -8.12 -2.51
CA PHE A 10 -9.33 -6.84 -2.58
C PHE A 10 -9.37 -6.11 -1.22
N GLY A 11 -9.74 -4.83 -1.27
CA GLY A 11 -9.78 -3.97 -0.08
C GLY A 11 -8.39 -3.53 0.38
N SER A 12 -7.46 -3.35 -0.58
CA SER A 12 -6.11 -2.86 -0.32
C SER A 12 -5.31 -3.73 0.67
N GLN A 13 -5.56 -5.03 0.67
CA GLN A 13 -4.83 -5.99 1.50
C GLN A 13 -3.51 -6.36 0.83
N VAL A 14 -2.40 -6.18 1.56
CA VAL A 14 -1.06 -6.34 1.04
C VAL A 14 -0.17 -7.16 1.98
N ARG A 15 0.78 -7.89 1.40
CA ARG A 15 1.95 -8.45 2.08
C ARG A 15 3.16 -7.60 1.74
N ILE A 16 4.01 -7.34 2.74
CA ILE A 16 5.20 -6.51 2.59
C ILE A 16 6.43 -7.40 2.84
N LYS A 17 7.30 -7.51 1.85
CA LYS A 17 8.51 -8.34 1.88
C LYS A 17 9.75 -7.46 1.73
N GLY A 18 10.77 -7.69 2.55
CA GLY A 18 12.08 -7.07 2.37
C GLY A 18 12.79 -7.69 1.16
N LYS A 19 13.19 -6.88 0.18
CA LYS A 19 13.85 -7.40 -1.04
C LYS A 19 15.21 -8.05 -0.76
N GLU A 20 15.94 -7.54 0.22
CA GLU A 20 17.29 -8.02 0.54
C GLU A 20 17.29 -9.29 1.40
N THR A 21 16.30 -9.44 2.27
CA THR A 21 16.25 -10.55 3.24
C THR A 21 15.23 -11.63 2.89
N ASP A 22 14.36 -11.36 1.92
CA ASP A 22 13.19 -12.18 1.61
C ASP A 22 12.23 -12.43 2.80
N PHE A 23 12.31 -11.62 3.86
CA PHE A 23 11.43 -11.78 5.01
C PHE A 23 10.19 -10.90 4.86
N TYR A 24 9.03 -11.47 5.14
CA TYR A 24 7.77 -10.77 5.27
C TYR A 24 7.72 -10.01 6.60
N LEU A 25 7.27 -8.77 6.54
CA LEU A 25 6.87 -8.03 7.72
C LEU A 25 5.57 -8.64 8.24
N CYS A 26 5.55 -8.99 9.52
CA CYS A 26 4.37 -9.53 10.19
C CYS A 26 4.21 -8.88 11.57
N MET A 27 2.99 -8.92 12.09
CA MET A 27 2.68 -8.47 13.45
C MET A 27 2.21 -9.66 14.27
N ASN A 28 2.90 -9.95 15.37
CA ASN A 28 2.51 -11.07 16.24
C ASN A 28 1.39 -10.68 17.23
N ARG A 29 0.86 -11.67 17.96
CA ARG A 29 -0.17 -11.48 19.00
C ARG A 29 0.17 -10.45 20.09
N LYS A 30 1.45 -10.17 20.36
CA LYS A 30 1.89 -9.13 21.33
C LYS A 30 1.96 -7.73 20.69
N GLY A 31 1.59 -7.61 19.42
CA GLY A 31 1.68 -6.40 18.61
C GLY A 31 3.11 -6.05 18.18
N LYS A 32 4.08 -6.97 18.31
CA LYS A 32 5.46 -6.70 17.88
C LYS A 32 5.58 -6.95 16.38
N LEU A 33 6.19 -5.99 15.68
CA LEU A 33 6.63 -6.17 14.30
C LEU A 33 7.82 -7.12 14.24
N VAL A 34 7.74 -8.14 13.39
CA VAL A 34 8.75 -9.19 13.22
C VAL A 34 8.91 -9.49 11.73
N GLY A 35 10.12 -9.93 11.34
CA GLY A 35 10.35 -10.53 10.03
C GLY A 35 10.11 -12.03 10.10
N LYS A 36 9.41 -12.62 9.12
CA LYS A 36 9.25 -14.07 8.99
C LYS A 36 9.54 -14.51 7.54
N PRO A 37 10.20 -15.66 7.33
CA PRO A 37 10.39 -16.20 5.98
C PRO A 37 9.08 -16.65 5.35
N ASP A 38 8.17 -17.22 6.14
CA ASP A 38 6.82 -17.59 5.72
C ASP A 38 5.84 -16.42 5.93
N GLY A 39 5.25 -15.94 4.83
CA GLY A 39 4.28 -14.84 4.78
C GLY A 39 2.82 -15.29 4.62
N THR A 40 2.53 -16.59 4.63
CA THR A 40 1.18 -17.12 4.37
C THR A 40 0.15 -16.72 5.44
N SER A 41 0.60 -16.54 6.68
CA SER A 41 -0.24 -16.16 7.81
C SER A 41 -0.90 -14.78 7.62
N LYS A 42 -2.14 -14.64 8.10
CA LYS A 42 -2.84 -13.34 8.20
C LYS A 42 -2.11 -12.33 9.10
N GLU A 43 -1.19 -12.78 9.97
CA GLU A 43 -0.29 -11.87 10.72
C GLU A 43 0.61 -11.02 9.82
N CYS A 44 0.85 -11.47 8.58
CA CYS A 44 1.71 -10.83 7.59
C CYS A 44 0.92 -10.00 6.55
N VAL A 45 -0.39 -9.85 6.74
CA VAL A 45 -1.28 -9.09 5.87
C VAL A 45 -1.65 -7.77 6.55
N PHE A 46 -1.53 -6.69 5.79
CA PHE A 46 -1.90 -5.33 6.20
C PHE A 46 -2.91 -4.73 5.23
N ILE A 47 -3.81 -3.91 5.74
CA ILE A 47 -4.73 -3.10 4.95
C ILE A 47 -4.09 -1.72 4.77
N GLU A 48 -3.79 -1.36 3.53
CA GLU A 48 -3.34 -0.02 3.15
C GLU A 48 -4.53 0.95 3.15
N LYS A 49 -4.46 1.97 4.00
CA LYS A 49 -5.43 3.06 4.06
C LYS A 49 -4.80 4.37 3.61
N VAL A 50 -5.53 5.14 2.83
CA VAL A 50 -5.25 6.57 2.61
C VAL A 50 -6.02 7.34 3.69
N LEU A 51 -5.30 8.09 4.52
CA LEU A 51 -5.86 8.89 5.59
C LEU A 51 -6.35 10.24 5.05
N GLU A 52 -7.22 10.90 5.83
CA GLU A 52 -7.75 12.23 5.51
C GLU A 52 -6.65 13.30 5.32
N ASN A 53 -5.52 13.14 5.99
CA ASN A 53 -4.36 14.02 5.86
C ASN A 53 -3.43 13.64 4.68
N ASN A 54 -3.88 12.76 3.78
CA ASN A 54 -3.16 12.26 2.60
C ASN A 54 -1.91 11.40 2.88
N TYR A 55 -1.71 10.97 4.13
CA TYR A 55 -0.70 9.96 4.45
C TYR A 55 -1.25 8.54 4.28
N THR A 56 -0.35 7.57 4.16
CA THR A 56 -0.68 6.15 4.16
C THR A 56 -0.57 5.57 5.58
N ALA A 57 -1.55 4.75 5.98
CA ALA A 57 -1.44 3.90 7.16
C ALA A 57 -1.55 2.42 6.77
N LEU A 58 -0.86 1.55 7.52
CA LEU A 58 -0.87 0.11 7.32
C LEU A 58 -1.45 -0.56 8.57
N MET A 59 -2.72 -0.95 8.51
CA MET A 59 -3.43 -1.60 9.63
C MET A 59 -3.27 -3.12 9.53
N SER A 60 -3.04 -3.82 10.64
CA SER A 60 -3.02 -5.28 10.64
C SER A 60 -4.38 -5.84 10.22
N ALA A 61 -4.40 -6.77 9.25
CA ALA A 61 -5.62 -7.47 8.87
C ALA A 61 -6.08 -8.48 9.94
N LYS A 62 -5.14 -9.05 10.71
CA LYS A 62 -5.44 -9.98 11.80
C LYS A 62 -5.86 -9.28 13.10
N TYR A 63 -5.21 -8.16 13.43
CA TYR A 63 -5.44 -7.41 14.66
C TYR A 63 -5.98 -6.01 14.35
N SER A 64 -7.28 -5.93 14.07
CA SER A 64 -7.92 -4.67 13.66
C SER A 64 -7.67 -3.56 14.67
N GLY A 65 -7.42 -2.35 14.17
CA GLY A 65 -7.07 -1.18 14.97
C GLY A 65 -5.61 -1.10 15.39
N TRP A 66 -4.77 -2.11 15.09
CA TRP A 66 -3.32 -2.04 15.28
C TRP A 66 -2.63 -1.67 13.97
N TYR A 67 -1.66 -0.76 14.06
CA TYR A 67 -0.97 -0.21 12.90
C TYR A 67 0.52 -0.55 12.96
N VAL A 68 1.13 -0.64 11.77
CA VAL A 68 2.58 -0.54 11.64
C VAL A 68 2.98 0.88 12.08
N GLY A 69 4.02 1.00 12.89
CA GLY A 69 4.47 2.31 13.34
C GLY A 69 5.88 2.30 13.89
N PHE A 70 6.55 3.44 13.80
CA PHE A 70 7.92 3.65 14.28
C PHE A 70 8.02 4.97 15.04
N THR A 71 8.63 4.92 16.22
CA THR A 71 8.91 6.12 17.02
C THR A 71 9.73 7.14 16.22
N LYS A 72 9.80 8.39 16.70
CA LYS A 72 10.68 9.44 16.14
C LYS A 72 12.15 9.01 16.01
N LYS A 73 12.61 8.05 16.83
CA LYS A 73 13.97 7.48 16.79
C LYS A 73 14.10 6.26 15.86
N GLY A 74 13.08 5.96 15.03
CA GLY A 74 13.05 4.83 14.11
C GLY A 74 12.79 3.46 14.76
N ARG A 75 12.54 3.39 16.08
CA ARG A 75 12.27 2.11 16.75
C ARG A 75 10.85 1.61 16.51
N PRO A 76 10.61 0.31 16.26
CA PRO A 76 9.28 -0.26 16.08
C PRO A 76 8.35 -0.01 17.26
N ARG A 77 7.10 0.36 17.00
CA ARG A 77 6.02 0.48 17.99
C ARG A 77 5.27 -0.84 18.14
N LYS A 78 4.72 -1.07 19.34
CA LYS A 78 3.79 -2.19 19.56
C LYS A 78 2.40 -1.80 19.05
N GLY A 79 1.75 -2.66 18.28
CA GLY A 79 0.39 -2.49 17.74
C GLY A 79 -0.63 -1.94 18.74
N PRO A 80 -0.80 -2.52 19.95
CA PRO A 80 -1.73 -2.00 20.97
C PRO A 80 -1.50 -0.54 21.38
N LYS A 81 -0.31 0.01 21.13
CA LYS A 81 0.08 1.38 21.45
C LYS A 81 -0.03 2.32 20.25
N THR A 82 -0.59 1.87 19.13
CA THR A 82 -0.77 2.65 17.91
C THR A 82 -2.21 3.12 17.79
N ARG A 83 -2.42 4.29 17.17
CA ARG A 83 -3.73 4.84 16.81
C ARG A 83 -3.60 5.56 15.47
N GLU A 84 -4.67 5.58 14.69
CA GLU A 84 -4.67 6.13 13.32
C GLU A 84 -4.26 7.62 13.27
N ASN A 85 -4.59 8.41 14.29
CA ASN A 85 -4.27 9.83 14.36
C ASN A 85 -2.83 10.13 14.83
N GLN A 86 -2.02 9.12 15.14
CA GLN A 86 -0.63 9.33 15.57
C GLN A 86 0.31 9.44 14.37
N GLN A 87 1.18 10.44 14.37
CA GLN A 87 2.15 10.63 13.28
C GLN A 87 3.12 9.44 13.11
N ASP A 88 3.35 8.65 14.16
CA ASP A 88 4.26 7.51 14.12
C ASP A 88 3.71 6.28 13.37
N VAL A 89 2.46 6.36 12.87
CA VAL A 89 1.86 5.36 11.96
C VAL A 89 1.64 5.89 10.55
N HIS A 90 2.05 7.12 10.27
CA HIS A 90 1.88 7.78 8.97
C HIS A 90 3.10 7.54 8.08
N PHE A 91 2.85 7.04 6.87
CA PHE A 91 3.88 6.71 5.90
C PHE A 91 3.65 7.45 4.59
N MET A 92 4.74 7.66 3.85
CA MET A 92 4.72 8.13 2.47
C MET A 92 5.41 7.09 1.59
N LYS A 93 4.73 6.66 0.53
CA LYS A 93 5.32 5.78 -0.49
C LYS A 93 6.35 6.57 -1.29
N ARG A 94 7.51 5.97 -1.52
CA ARG A 94 8.62 6.58 -2.27
C ARG A 94 9.11 5.61 -3.32
N TYR A 95 9.55 6.13 -4.46
CA TYR A 95 10.20 5.33 -5.49
C TYR A 95 11.55 4.79 -4.98
N PRO A 96 11.95 3.59 -5.45
CA PRO A 96 13.30 3.08 -5.22
C PRO A 96 14.34 4.08 -5.70
N LYS A 97 15.39 4.32 -4.91
CA LYS A 97 16.52 5.17 -5.32
C LYS A 97 17.17 4.56 -6.57
N GLY A 98 17.37 5.37 -7.62
CA GLY A 98 18.00 4.95 -8.88
C GLY A 98 17.02 4.67 -10.03
N GLN A 99 15.70 4.66 -9.79
CA GLN A 99 14.73 4.80 -10.88
C GLN A 99 14.52 6.31 -11.12
N VAL A 100 15.22 6.85 -12.12
CA VAL A 100 14.87 8.15 -12.68
C VAL A 100 13.46 8.00 -13.25
N GLU A 101 12.52 8.82 -12.81
CA GLU A 101 11.28 8.99 -13.55
C GLU A 101 11.68 9.44 -14.96
N ILE A 102 11.68 8.51 -15.92
CA ILE A 102 11.36 8.92 -17.28
C ILE A 102 9.91 9.34 -17.14
N GLN A 103 9.69 10.62 -16.81
CA GLN A 103 8.41 11.27 -16.95
C GLN A 103 8.02 11.02 -18.40
N LYS A 104 7.26 9.96 -18.67
CA LYS A 104 6.68 9.77 -19.99
C LYS A 104 5.83 11.02 -20.16
N PRO A 105 6.14 11.90 -21.13
CA PRO A 105 5.34 13.08 -21.33
C PRO A 105 3.90 12.62 -21.48
N PHE A 106 3.01 13.20 -20.68
CA PHE A 106 1.59 12.89 -20.73
C PHE A 106 1.13 13.18 -22.15
N LYS A 107 0.91 12.12 -22.95
CA LYS A 107 0.44 12.28 -24.32
C LYS A 107 -1.06 12.54 -24.22
N TYR A 108 -1.46 13.80 -24.24
CA TYR A 108 -2.85 14.16 -24.48
C TYR A 108 -3.22 13.64 -25.87
N THR A 109 -4.09 12.62 -25.93
CA THR A 109 -4.80 12.32 -27.18
C THR A 109 -5.77 13.46 -27.40
N THR A 110 -5.52 14.28 -28.42
CA THR A 110 -6.52 15.23 -28.87
C THR A 110 -7.74 14.42 -29.31
N VAL A 111 -8.90 14.69 -28.71
CA VAL A 111 -10.17 14.14 -29.16
C VAL A 111 -10.36 14.62 -30.60
N THR A 112 -10.08 13.75 -31.57
CA THR A 112 -10.42 14.03 -32.96
C THR A 112 -11.95 14.12 -33.03
N LYS A 113 -12.42 15.27 -33.51
CA LYS A 113 -13.83 15.64 -33.58
C LYS A 113 -14.64 14.52 -34.24
N ARG A 114 -15.65 14.02 -33.52
CA ARG A 114 -16.90 13.40 -34.03
C ARG A 114 -16.77 12.69 -35.38
N THR A 115 -16.53 11.37 -35.37
CA THR A 115 -17.08 10.52 -36.44
C THR A 115 -18.60 10.53 -36.26
N LYS A 116 -19.34 11.10 -37.22
CA LYS A 116 -20.80 11.05 -37.26
C LYS A 116 -21.24 9.58 -37.14
N ARG A 117 -21.89 9.24 -36.01
CA ARG A 117 -22.59 7.96 -35.86
C ARG A 117 -23.77 7.97 -36.84
N ILE A 118 -23.62 7.28 -37.96
CA ILE A 118 -24.73 7.00 -38.88
C ILE A 118 -25.71 6.12 -38.11
N ARG A 119 -26.94 6.60 -37.89
CA ARG A 119 -28.03 5.77 -37.36
C ARG A 119 -28.52 4.88 -38.50
N PRO A 120 -28.70 3.56 -38.30
CA PRO A 120 -29.46 2.76 -39.25
C PRO A 120 -30.92 3.23 -39.21
N THR A 121 -31.48 3.57 -40.37
CA THR A 121 -32.92 3.72 -40.56
C THR A 121 -33.52 2.33 -40.65
N ASN A 122 -34.44 1.97 -39.73
CA ASN A 122 -35.27 0.78 -39.89
C ASN A 122 -36.23 0.99 -41.09
N PRO A 123 -36.37 0.01 -42.00
CA PRO A 123 -37.48 -0.02 -42.93
C PRO A 123 -38.75 -0.52 -42.23
N SER A 124 -39.89 -0.01 -42.69
CA SER A 124 -41.25 -0.35 -42.29
C SER A 124 -41.64 -1.79 -42.58
#